data_AF-A0A7V4F300-F1
#
_entry.id   AF-A0A7V4F300-F1
#
_cell.length_a   1.000
_cell.length_b   1.000
_cell.length_c   1.000
_cell.angle_alpha   90.00
_cell.angle_beta   90.00
_cell.angle_gamma   90.00
#
_symmetry.space_group_name_H-M   'P 1'
#
loop_
_entity.id
_entity.type
_entity.pdbx_description
1 polymer ?
#
loop_
_entity_poly.entity_id
_entity_poly.type
_entity_poly.pdbx_seq_one_letter_code
_entity_poly.pdbx_strand_id
1 'polypeptide(L)'
;MKDFLKMLLAVVIGFFLTSILLFFFMIGMISSLVPTEEMLTVEPNTIIKISFDRPIVERSTHNPFEEIDWTSMSRKNIYGLNEILDNLAKAKDDDNIAGIYLELSEIDAGISTIKEIRQALEDFKKS
;
A
#
# COMPACT_ATOMS: atom_id res chain seq x y z
N MET A 1 39.14 8.43 43.49
CA MET A 1 37.67 8.24 43.62
C MET A 1 36.85 9.37 43.01
N LYS A 2 37.21 10.65 43.20
CA LYS A 2 36.46 11.78 42.63
C LYS A 2 36.38 11.75 41.10
N ASP A 3 37.46 11.37 40.42
CA ASP A 3 37.48 11.36 38.94
C ASP A 3 36.70 10.19 38.35
N PHE A 4 36.63 9.06 39.06
CA PHE A 4 35.74 7.95 38.70
C PHE A 4 34.26 8.39 38.75
N LEU A 5 33.84 9.05 39.83
CA LEU A 5 32.47 9.53 39.98
C LEU A 5 32.10 10.58 38.91
N LYS A 6 33.04 11.47 38.57
CA LYS A 6 32.87 12.46 37.49
C LYS A 6 32.70 11.80 36.12
N MET A 7 33.55 10.82 35.78
CA MET A 7 33.43 10.11 34.51
C MET A 7 32.17 9.28 34.44
N LEU A 8 31.79 8.60 35.53
CA LEU A 8 30.54 7.85 35.60
C LEU A 8 29.32 8.76 35.39
N LEU A 9 29.27 9.92 36.06
CA LEU A 9 28.19 10.90 35.83
C LEU A 9 28.19 11.42 34.39
N ALA A 10 29.36 11.71 33.81
CA ALA A 10 29.47 12.20 32.44
C ALA A 10 28.93 11.18 31.43
N VAL A 11 29.24 9.89 31.61
CA VAL A 11 28.73 8.81 30.76
C VAL A 11 27.22 8.63 30.93
N VAL A 12 26.71 8.67 32.17
CA VAL A 12 25.27 8.58 32.43
C VAL A 12 24.51 9.73 31.76
N ILE A 13 25.00 10.96 31.90
CA ILE A 13 24.39 12.15 31.28
C ILE A 13 24.49 12.06 29.75
N GLY A 14 25.65 11.66 29.21
CA GLY A 14 25.84 11.45 27.78
C GLY A 14 24.91 10.39 27.19
N PHE A 15 24.70 9.30 27.93
CA PHE A 15 23.74 8.25 27.56
C PHE A 15 22.32 8.80 27.46
N PHE A 16 21.85 9.55 28.47
CA PHE A 16 20.51 10.16 28.43
C PHE A 16 20.37 11.17 27.29
N LEU A 17 21.36 12.04 27.07
CA LEU A 17 21.35 13.01 25.97
C LEU A 17 21.29 12.32 24.60
N THR A 18 22.10 11.28 24.41
CA THR A 18 22.15 10.52 23.15
C THR A 18 20.86 9.72 22.94
N SER A 19 20.32 9.14 24.01
CA SER A 19 19.05 8.40 23.98
C SER A 19 17.88 9.30 23.59
N ILE A 20 17.81 10.52 24.13
CA ILE A 20 16.79 11.50 23.76
C ILE A 20 16.94 11.90 22.29
N LEU A 21 18.17 12.15 21.83
CA LEU A 21 18.43 12.50 20.43
C LEU A 21 18.02 11.36 19.48
N LEU A 22 18.38 10.11 19.80
CA LEU A 22 17.99 8.93 19.04
C LEU A 22 16.48 8.72 19.03
N PHE A 23 15.78 9.01 20.14
CA PHE A 23 14.34 8.91 20.22
C PHE A 23 13.65 9.84 19.22
N PHE A 24 14.06 11.12 19.15
CA PHE A 24 13.52 12.05 18.17
C PHE A 24 13.90 11.69 16.73
N PHE A 25 15.11 11.17 16.53
CA PHE A 25 15.54 10.67 15.22
C PHE A 25 14.66 9.50 14.75
N MET A 26 14.35 8.55 15.63
CA MET A 26 13.46 7.42 15.33
C MET A 26 12.03 7.89 15.01
N ILE A 27 11.49 8.87 15.75
CA ILE A 27 10.18 9.46 15.43
C ILE A 27 10.19 10.10 14.04
N GLY A 28 11.24 10.85 13.70
CA GLY A 28 11.40 11.44 12.37
C GLY A 28 11.42 10.39 11.26
N MET A 29 12.15 9.29 11.46
CA MET A 29 12.17 8.17 10.51
C MET A 29 10.79 7.51 10.36
N ILE A 30 10.11 7.22 11.46
CA ILE A 30 8.79 6.59 11.43
C ILE A 30 7.77 7.50 10.76
N SER A 31 7.81 8.81 11.05
CA SER A 31 6.93 9.80 10.40
C SER A 31 7.10 9.85 8.88
N SER A 32 8.30 9.59 8.37
CA SER A 32 8.55 9.55 6.91
C SER A 32 8.02 8.30 6.23
N LEU A 33 7.74 7.24 7.00
CA LEU A 33 7.21 5.97 6.49
C LEU A 33 5.69 5.91 6.50
N VAL A 34 5.01 6.81 7.22
CA VAL A 34 3.55 6.89 7.21
C VAL A 34 3.12 7.49 5.86
N PRO A 35 2.39 6.73 5.02
CA PRO A 35 1.81 7.30 3.81
C PRO A 35 0.85 8.42 4.21
N THR A 36 1.03 9.62 3.65
CA THR A 36 -0.01 10.63 3.69
C THR A 36 -1.17 10.11 2.85
N GLU A 37 -2.25 9.67 3.50
CA GLU A 37 -3.50 9.38 2.80
C GLU A 37 -4.09 10.72 2.34
N GLU A 38 -3.69 11.17 1.14
CA GLU A 38 -4.44 12.20 0.44
C GLU A 38 -5.83 11.62 0.15
N MET A 39 -6.87 12.23 0.74
CA MET A 39 -8.25 11.91 0.41
C MET A 39 -8.48 12.34 -1.05
N LEU A 40 -8.27 11.42 -1.98
CA LEU A 40 -8.59 11.62 -3.39
C LEU A 40 -10.11 11.68 -3.51
N THR A 41 -10.65 12.87 -3.74
CA THR A 41 -12.06 13.04 -4.14
C THR A 41 -12.21 12.66 -5.60
N VAL A 42 -13.11 11.73 -5.90
CA VAL A 42 -13.43 11.34 -7.29
C VAL A 42 -14.22 12.47 -7.94
N GLU A 43 -13.72 12.99 -9.07
CA GLU A 43 -14.41 14.05 -9.82
C GLU A 43 -15.61 13.47 -10.61
N PRO A 44 -16.68 14.26 -10.83
CA PRO A 44 -17.81 13.82 -11.64
C PRO A 44 -17.40 13.46 -13.09
N ASN A 45 -18.00 12.40 -13.64
CA ASN A 45 -17.71 11.85 -14.98
C ASN A 45 -16.32 11.22 -15.12
N THR A 46 -15.79 10.65 -14.04
CA THR A 46 -14.51 9.92 -14.06
C THR A 46 -14.67 8.58 -14.80
N ILE A 47 -13.66 8.21 -15.58
CA ILE A 47 -13.56 6.88 -16.21
C ILE A 47 -12.42 6.12 -15.53
N ILE A 48 -12.71 4.93 -14.98
CA ILE A 48 -11.70 4.07 -14.38
C ILE A 48 -10.95 3.36 -15.51
N LYS A 49 -9.63 3.49 -15.52
CA LYS A 49 -8.76 2.67 -16.36
C LYS A 49 -8.32 1.43 -15.59
N ILE A 50 -8.63 0.25 -16.12
CA ILE A 50 -8.16 -1.03 -15.56
C ILE A 50 -7.17 -1.66 -16.53
N SER A 51 -5.97 -1.95 -16.01
CA SER A 51 -4.93 -2.72 -16.70
C SER A 51 -4.48 -3.86 -15.80
N PHE A 52 -4.53 -5.10 -16.30
CA PHE A 52 -4.03 -6.29 -15.60
C PHE A 52 -2.59 -6.59 -16.00
N ASP A 53 -1.70 -5.61 -15.79
CA ASP A 53 -0.29 -5.65 -16.17
C ASP A 53 0.59 -6.46 -15.20
N ARG A 54 -0.01 -7.03 -14.15
CA ARG A 54 0.69 -7.71 -13.05
C ARG A 54 -0.05 -9.00 -12.65
N PRO A 55 0.66 -9.97 -12.06
CA PRO A 55 0.05 -11.20 -11.58
C PRO A 55 -1.08 -10.92 -10.59
N ILE A 56 -2.19 -11.65 -10.73
CA ILE A 56 -3.35 -11.56 -9.83
C ILE A 56 -3.37 -12.79 -8.92
N VAL A 57 -3.38 -12.56 -7.61
CA VAL A 57 -3.45 -13.62 -6.59
C VAL A 57 -4.81 -13.60 -5.88
N GLU A 58 -5.25 -14.75 -5.35
CA GLU A 58 -6.56 -14.84 -4.69
C GLU A 58 -6.66 -13.97 -3.43
N ARG A 59 -5.59 -13.89 -2.64
CA ARG A 59 -5.50 -13.04 -1.45
C ARG A 59 -4.22 -12.22 -1.53
N SER A 60 -4.36 -10.90 -1.55
CA SER A 60 -3.24 -10.02 -1.27
C SER A 60 -2.83 -10.22 0.19
N THR A 61 -1.64 -10.78 0.40
CA THR A 61 -1.05 -10.75 1.73
C THR A 61 -0.63 -9.31 1.98
N HIS A 62 -1.28 -8.61 2.91
CA HIS A 62 -0.86 -7.29 3.37
C HIS A 62 0.41 -7.38 4.25
N ASN A 63 1.34 -8.28 3.90
CA ASN A 63 2.60 -8.41 4.62
C ASN A 63 3.61 -7.47 3.96
N PRO A 64 3.90 -6.30 4.57
CA PRO A 64 4.80 -5.31 3.99
C PRO A 64 6.23 -5.83 3.79
N PHE A 65 6.59 -6.99 4.35
CA PHE A 65 7.89 -7.63 4.17
C PHE A 65 7.92 -8.68 3.03
N GLU A 66 6.76 -9.21 2.60
CA GLU A 66 6.67 -10.15 1.46
C GLU A 66 6.70 -9.42 0.12
N GLU A 67 6.21 -8.18 0.09
CA GLU A 67 6.22 -7.33 -1.11
C GLU A 67 7.58 -6.68 -1.36
N ILE A 68 8.51 -6.70 -0.39
CA ILE A 68 9.86 -6.15 -0.58
C ILE A 68 10.70 -7.18 -1.32
N ASP A 69 11.00 -6.90 -2.57
CA ASP A 69 12.10 -7.59 -3.24
C ASP A 69 13.42 -7.08 -2.65
N TRP A 70 13.99 -7.86 -1.74
CA TRP A 70 15.24 -7.56 -1.04
C TRP A 70 16.43 -7.38 -1.99
N THR A 71 16.33 -7.82 -3.24
CA THR A 71 17.38 -7.67 -4.25
C THR A 71 17.30 -6.36 -5.01
N SER A 72 16.09 -5.87 -5.31
CA SER A 72 15.86 -4.60 -6.01
C SER A 72 15.42 -3.45 -5.11
N MET A 73 15.17 -3.73 -3.82
CA MET A 73 14.55 -2.82 -2.84
C MET A 73 13.26 -2.19 -3.39
N SER A 74 12.55 -2.91 -4.25
CA SER A 74 11.31 -2.45 -4.88
C SER A 74 10.11 -3.25 -4.36
N ARG A 75 8.95 -2.60 -4.31
CA ARG A 75 7.69 -3.27 -3.96
C ARG A 75 7.19 -4.07 -5.16
N LYS A 76 7.14 -5.39 -5.03
CA LYS A 76 6.41 -6.26 -5.95
C LYS A 76 4.92 -6.06 -5.68
N ASN A 77 4.33 -5.08 -6.36
CA ASN A 77 2.90 -4.86 -6.32
C ASN A 77 2.19 -6.02 -7.03
N ILE A 78 1.53 -6.86 -6.26
CA ILE A 78 0.68 -7.94 -6.76
C ILE A 78 -0.77 -7.51 -6.51
N TYR A 79 -1.66 -7.71 -7.49
CA TYR A 79 -3.08 -7.38 -7.27
C TYR A 79 -3.78 -8.53 -6.55
N GLY A 80 -4.49 -8.22 -5.47
CA GLY A 80 -5.41 -9.16 -4.84
C GLY A 80 -6.75 -9.20 -5.57
N LEU A 81 -7.26 -10.40 -5.87
CA LEU A 81 -8.59 -10.57 -6.46
C LEU A 81 -9.67 -9.89 -5.61
N ASN A 82 -9.64 -10.07 -4.29
CA ASN A 82 -10.60 -9.43 -3.38
C ASN A 82 -10.59 -7.89 -3.50
N GLU A 83 -9.41 -7.27 -3.62
CA GLU A 83 -9.32 -5.82 -3.78
C GLU A 83 -9.89 -5.36 -5.13
N ILE A 84 -9.66 -6.13 -6.20
CA ILE A 84 -10.25 -5.84 -7.51
C ILE A 84 -11.79 -5.89 -7.42
N LEU A 85 -12.33 -6.96 -6.82
CA LEU A 85 -13.78 -7.14 -6.68
C LEU A 85 -14.42 -6.06 -5.79
N ASP A 86 -13.79 -5.74 -4.65
CA ASP A 86 -14.25 -4.69 -3.74
C ASP A 86 -14.23 -3.30 -4.40
N ASN A 87 -13.19 -2.99 -5.18
CA ASN A 87 -13.11 -1.72 -5.88
C ASN A 87 -14.11 -1.61 -7.02
N LEU A 88 -14.40 -2.71 -7.74
CA LEU A 88 -15.47 -2.75 -8.73
C LEU A 88 -16.86 -2.59 -8.07
N ALA A 89 -17.08 -3.17 -6.89
CA ALA A 89 -18.30 -2.99 -6.14
C ALA A 89 -18.49 -1.53 -5.69
N LYS A 90 -17.44 -0.90 -5.13
CA LYS A 90 -17.45 0.53 -4.79
C LYS A 90 -17.71 1.41 -6.01
N ALA A 91 -17.07 1.09 -7.14
CA ALA A 91 -17.23 1.84 -8.37
C ALA A 91 -18.66 1.79 -8.91
N LYS A 92 -19.33 0.64 -8.77
CA LYS A 92 -20.73 0.46 -9.16
C LYS A 92 -21.67 1.40 -8.41
N ASP A 93 -21.38 1.65 -7.13
CA ASP A 93 -22.24 2.44 -6.25
C ASP A 93 -21.81 3.94 -6.20
N ASP A 94 -20.85 4.37 -7.02
CA ASP A 94 -20.35 5.74 -7.08
C ASP A 94 -20.87 6.50 -8.32
N ASP A 95 -21.78 7.45 -8.09
CA ASP A 95 -22.40 8.28 -9.13
C ASP A 95 -21.40 9.12 -9.94
N ASN A 96 -20.19 9.34 -9.43
CA ASN A 96 -19.16 10.12 -10.15
C ASN A 96 -18.46 9.30 -11.25
N ILE A 97 -18.63 7.97 -11.26
CA ILE A 97 -17.94 7.07 -12.18
C ILE A 97 -18.83 6.82 -13.39
N ALA A 98 -18.46 7.44 -14.53
CA ALA A 98 -19.20 7.31 -15.78
C ALA A 98 -18.95 5.98 -16.51
N GLY A 99 -17.86 5.28 -16.18
CA GLY A 99 -17.57 3.98 -16.80
C GLY A 99 -16.18 3.44 -16.54
N ILE A 100 -15.91 2.30 -17.17
CA ILE A 100 -14.64 1.56 -17.06
C ILE A 100 -14.05 1.38 -18.46
N TYR A 101 -12.79 1.77 -18.62
CA TYR A 101 -11.96 1.47 -19.79
C TYR A 101 -11.01 0.31 -19.47
N LEU A 102 -11.14 -0.77 -20.22
CA LEU A 102 -10.31 -1.98 -20.07
C LEU A 102 -9.15 -1.92 -21.05
N GLU A 103 -7.93 -1.76 -20.53
CA GLU A 103 -6.69 -1.88 -21.31
C GLU A 103 -6.07 -3.25 -21.02
N LEU A 104 -6.45 -4.22 -21.84
CA LEU A 104 -6.03 -5.62 -21.67
C LEU A 104 -4.89 -5.97 -22.62
N SER A 105 -3.85 -6.57 -22.06
CA SER A 105 -2.76 -7.21 -22.79
C SER A 105 -2.72 -8.70 -22.46
N GLU A 106 -1.63 -9.19 -21.89
CA GLU A 106 -1.51 -10.55 -21.37
C GLU A 106 -1.89 -10.54 -19.88
N ILE A 107 -2.89 -11.34 -19.51
CA ILE A 107 -3.39 -11.42 -18.13
C ILE A 107 -2.76 -12.65 -17.46
N ASP A 108 -1.85 -12.42 -16.53
CA ASP A 108 -1.24 -13.47 -15.70
C ASP A 108 -2.16 -13.80 -14.51
N ALA A 109 -3.22 -14.55 -14.77
CA ALA A 109 -4.19 -14.99 -13.78
C ALA A 109 -4.85 -16.32 -14.16
N GLY A 110 -5.33 -17.05 -13.17
CA GLY A 110 -6.11 -18.27 -13.39
C GLY A 110 -7.46 -18.00 -14.06
N ILE A 111 -7.97 -18.98 -14.82
CA ILE A 111 -9.28 -18.87 -15.50
C ILE A 111 -10.43 -18.59 -14.51
N SER A 112 -10.37 -19.16 -13.30
CA SER A 112 -11.35 -18.88 -12.24
C SER A 112 -11.34 -17.42 -11.82
N THR A 113 -10.16 -16.86 -11.54
CA THR A 113 -9.95 -15.44 -11.21
C THR A 113 -10.51 -14.52 -12.28
N ILE A 114 -10.19 -14.80 -13.55
CA ILE A 114 -10.69 -14.01 -14.69
C ILE A 114 -12.21 -14.09 -14.78
N LYS A 115 -12.81 -15.26 -14.52
CA LYS A 115 -14.26 -15.43 -14.55
C LYS A 115 -14.97 -14.59 -13.50
N GLU A 116 -14.41 -14.49 -12.29
CA GLU A 116 -14.94 -13.67 -11.21
C GLU A 116 -14.86 -12.18 -11.54
N ILE A 117 -13.70 -11.72 -12.03
CA ILE A 117 -13.52 -10.33 -12.50
C ILE A 117 -14.53 -10.00 -13.61
N ARG A 118 -14.72 -10.90 -14.58
CA ARG A 118 -15.71 -10.72 -15.65
C ARG A 118 -17.13 -10.59 -15.09
N GLN A 119 -17.48 -11.39 -14.09
CA GLN A 119 -18.80 -11.33 -13.47
C GLN A 119 -19.04 -9.98 -12.79
N ALA A 120 -18.04 -9.47 -12.04
CA ALA A 120 -18.11 -8.16 -11.41
C ALA A 120 -18.22 -7.02 -12.45
N LEU A 121 -17.49 -7.10 -13.56
CA LEU A 121 -17.61 -6.13 -14.67
C LEU A 121 -19.00 -6.19 -15.35
N GLU A 122 -19.58 -7.38 -15.50
CA GLU A 122 -20.95 -7.52 -16.01
C GLU A 122 -21.98 -6.93 -15.06
N ASP A 123 -21.75 -7.01 -13.76
CA ASP A 123 -22.63 -6.42 -12.77
C ASP A 123 -22.47 -4.90 -12.69
N PHE A 124 -21.26 -4.36 -12.86
CA PHE A 124 -21.03 -2.92 -13.08
C PHE A 124 -21.73 -2.40 -14.33
N LYS A 125 -21.80 -3.19 -15.40
CA LYS A 125 -22.49 -2.78 -16.63
C LYS A 125 -24.02 -2.69 -16.48
N LYS A 126 -24.60 -3.35 -15.47
CA LYS A 126 -26.06 -3.43 -15.25
C LYS A 126 -26.59 -2.31 -14.34
N SER A 127 -25.74 -1.67 -13.54
CA SER A 127 -26.07 -0.43 -12.82
C SER A 127 -26.15 0.74 -13.80
#